data_AF-A0A2N5KPH3-F1
#
_entry.id   AF-A0A2N5KPH3-F1
#
_cell.length_a   1.000
_cell.length_b   1.000
_cell.length_c   1.000
_cell.angle_alpha   90.00
_cell.angle_beta   90.00
_cell.angle_gamma   90.00
#
_symmetry.space_group_name_H-M   'P 1'
#
loop_
_entity.id
_entity.type
_entity.pdbx_description
1 polymer ?
#
loop_
_entity_poly.entity_id
_entity_poly.type
_entity_poly.pdbx_seq_one_letter_code
_entity_poly.pdbx_strand_id
1 'polypeptide(L)'
;QQAAETLIGVIIVFLAVRLLMRWRRGLYHVHVHRHDDHAEPHRHVHSHKESEAHGHGHAASNRTPLSAYGVGLVHGIGGSGGLTLLLLSTISERAEAAVALLLFAGGTAVSMALLSTAFGLVIAGGPVARNFEMVAPVLGVLGVAFGTWYALGAVGVIAYPF
;
A
#
# COMPACT_ATOMS: atom_id res chain seq x y z
N GLN A 1 -10.00 -20.76 -1.25
CA GLN A 1 -9.92 -19.67 -0.26
C GLN A 1 -8.56 -19.67 0.43
N GLN A 2 -8.12 -20.78 1.03
CA GLN A 2 -6.77 -20.94 1.62
C GLN A 2 -5.58 -20.47 0.76
N ALA A 3 -5.56 -20.80 -0.54
CA ALA A 3 -4.46 -20.38 -1.43
C ALA A 3 -4.40 -18.85 -1.63
N ALA A 4 -5.56 -18.17 -1.67
CA ALA A 4 -5.62 -16.72 -1.79
C ALA A 4 -5.20 -16.04 -0.48
N GLU A 5 -5.69 -16.54 0.66
CA GLU A 5 -5.32 -16.07 2.01
C GLU A 5 -3.80 -16.22 2.25
N THR A 6 -3.23 -17.36 1.89
CA THR A 6 -1.79 -17.61 2.00
C THR A 6 -1.00 -16.64 1.11
N LEU A 7 -1.43 -16.43 -0.14
CA LEU A 7 -0.78 -15.51 -1.07
C LEU A 7 -0.80 -14.06 -0.53
N ILE A 8 -1.93 -13.62 0.03
CA ILE A 8 -2.07 -12.30 0.65
C ILE A 8 -1.10 -12.16 1.83
N GLY A 9 -1.05 -13.15 2.73
CA GLY A 9 -0.12 -13.17 3.86
C GLY A 9 1.34 -13.06 3.41
N VAL A 10 1.73 -13.85 2.40
CA VAL A 10 3.08 -13.80 1.82
C VAL A 10 3.39 -12.41 1.23
N ILE A 11 2.45 -11.79 0.52
CA ILE A 11 2.64 -10.46 -0.05
C ILE A 11 2.78 -9.39 1.03
N ILE A 12 1.99 -9.46 2.11
CA ILE A 12 2.11 -8.56 3.25
C ILE A 12 3.51 -8.69 3.89
N VAL A 13 3.96 -9.91 4.17
CA VAL A 13 5.30 -10.15 4.73
C VAL A 13 6.38 -9.62 3.79
N PHE A 14 6.30 -9.92 2.49
CA PHE A 14 7.27 -9.46 1.50
C PHE A 14 7.37 -7.92 1.47
N LEU A 15 6.23 -7.22 1.42
CA LEU A 15 6.19 -5.76 1.39
C LEU A 15 6.73 -5.16 2.69
N ALA A 16 6.40 -5.75 3.85
CA ALA A 16 6.86 -5.29 5.16
C ALA A 16 8.38 -5.50 5.34
N VAL A 17 8.91 -6.65 4.92
CA VAL A 17 10.37 -6.91 4.91
C VAL A 17 11.08 -5.96 3.94
N ARG A 18 10.50 -5.71 2.74
CA ARG A 18 11.05 -4.74 1.78
C ARG A 18 11.12 -3.33 2.37
N LEU A 19 10.09 -2.91 3.12
CA LEU A 19 10.07 -1.64 3.84
C LEU A 19 11.20 -1.59 4.88
N LEU A 20 11.32 -2.61 5.73
CA LEU A 20 12.36 -2.69 6.77
C LEU A 20 13.78 -2.70 6.19
N MET A 21 14.02 -3.45 5.11
CA MET A 21 15.31 -3.46 4.41
C MET A 21 15.66 -2.09 3.84
N ARG A 22 14.68 -1.39 3.25
CA ARG A 22 14.90 -0.05 2.68
C ARG A 22 15.15 0.99 3.77
N TRP A 23 14.43 0.89 4.89
CA TRP A 23 14.65 1.72 6.07
C TRP A 23 16.04 1.49 6.69
N ARG A 24 16.45 0.24 6.94
CA ARG A 24 17.78 -0.09 7.50
C ARG A 24 18.95 0.36 6.62
N ARG A 25 18.74 0.51 5.31
CA ARG A 25 19.75 1.00 4.36
C ARG A 25 19.91 2.53 4.36
N GLY A 26 19.22 3.27 5.24
CA GLY A 26 19.33 4.73 5.32
C GLY A 26 18.73 5.47 4.11
N LEU A 27 17.87 4.82 3.33
CA LEU A 27 17.34 5.35 2.07
C LEU A 27 16.21 6.38 2.26
N TYR A 28 15.95 6.84 3.49
CA TYR A 28 14.92 7.82 3.83
C TYR A 28 15.53 8.89 4.73
N HIS A 29 16.39 9.75 4.17
CA HIS A 29 16.84 10.95 4.87
C HIS A 29 16.06 12.15 4.35
N VAL A 30 15.43 12.89 5.26
CA VAL A 30 14.60 14.04 4.90
C VAL A 30 15.39 15.33 5.08
N HIS A 31 16.05 15.80 4.01
CA HIS A 31 16.64 17.14 4.01
C HIS A 31 15.55 18.22 3.93
N VAL A 32 15.70 19.27 4.73
CA VAL A 32 14.96 20.54 4.58
C VAL A 32 15.83 21.44 3.72
N HIS A 33 15.45 21.68 2.46
CA HIS A 33 16.06 22.77 1.70
C HIS A 33 15.37 24.08 2.07
N ARG A 34 16.17 25.10 2.37
CA ARG A 34 15.76 26.49 2.43
C ARG A 34 16.26 27.09 1.11
N HIS A 35 15.35 27.41 0.20
CA HIS A 35 15.71 28.19 -0.98
C HIS A 35 15.89 29.65 -0.54
N ASP A 36 17.07 30.22 -0.79
CA ASP A 36 17.22 31.67 -0.77
C ASP A 36 16.46 32.26 -1.96
N ASP A 37 15.69 33.30 -1.64
CA ASP A 37 14.87 34.17 -2.46
C ASP A 37 13.59 33.60 -3.13
N HIS A 38 12.46 33.93 -2.48
CA HIS A 38 11.12 34.15 -3.05
C HIS A 38 10.20 32.96 -3.44
N ALA A 39 10.33 31.77 -2.86
CA ALA A 39 9.27 30.76 -2.97
C ALA A 39 9.11 29.89 -1.70
N GLU A 40 7.87 29.54 -1.37
CA GLU A 40 7.48 28.83 -0.15
C GLU A 40 8.27 27.51 0.05
N PRO A 41 8.70 27.21 1.29
CA PRO A 41 9.51 26.04 1.58
C PRO A 41 8.72 24.74 1.35
N HIS A 42 9.13 23.95 0.38
CA HIS A 42 8.60 22.61 0.11
C HIS A 42 9.68 21.54 0.39
N ARG A 43 9.27 20.40 0.96
CA ARG A 43 10.18 19.33 1.43
C ARG A 43 9.95 18.05 0.63
N HIS A 44 10.99 17.51 0.00
CA HIS A 44 10.97 16.24 -0.72
C HIS A 44 11.73 15.14 0.04
N VAL A 45 11.33 13.88 -0.14
CA VAL A 45 12.00 12.69 0.41
C VAL A 45 12.76 11.99 -0.71
N HIS A 46 14.10 11.92 -0.64
CA HIS A 46 14.95 11.26 -1.64
C HIS A 46 15.55 9.96 -1.09
N SER A 47 15.80 8.98 -1.97
CA SER A 47 16.58 7.77 -1.64
C SER A 47 17.82 7.70 -2.53
N HIS A 48 19.01 7.85 -1.96
CA HIS A 48 20.25 7.83 -2.74
C HIS A 48 20.57 6.43 -3.28
N LYS A 49 20.55 6.31 -4.61
CA LYS A 49 21.66 5.66 -5.32
C LYS A 49 22.14 6.69 -6.34
N GLU A 50 23.35 7.21 -6.08
CA GLU A 50 24.27 7.84 -7.03
C GLU A 50 24.21 9.38 -7.24
N SER A 51 25.29 10.00 -6.74
CA SER A 51 26.05 11.18 -7.18
C SER A 51 25.42 12.57 -7.43
N GLU A 52 26.11 13.55 -6.87
CA GLU A 52 26.16 14.95 -7.28
C GLU A 52 26.38 15.09 -8.79
N ALA A 53 25.48 15.83 -9.45
CA ALA A 53 25.69 16.71 -10.59
C ALA A 53 24.34 16.93 -11.30
N HIS A 54 24.07 18.17 -11.65
CA HIS A 54 22.84 18.62 -12.30
C HIS A 54 22.50 17.79 -13.55
N GLY A 55 21.39 17.05 -13.47
CA GLY A 55 20.78 16.36 -14.59
C GLY A 55 19.50 15.67 -14.10
N HIS A 56 18.34 16.14 -14.54
CA HIS A 56 17.06 15.50 -14.26
C HIS A 56 16.94 14.17 -15.04
N GLY A 57 17.78 13.19 -14.68
CA GLY A 57 17.49 11.81 -14.95
C GLY A 57 16.45 11.38 -13.92
N HIS A 58 15.19 11.24 -14.33
CA HIS A 58 14.20 10.52 -13.54
C HIS A 58 14.69 9.07 -13.41
N ALA A 59 15.59 8.82 -12.46
CA ALA A 59 15.98 7.48 -12.05
C ALA A 59 14.69 6.80 -11.65
N ALA A 60 14.19 5.96 -12.56
CA ALA A 60 12.86 5.40 -12.54
C ALA A 60 12.60 4.85 -11.14
N SER A 61 11.80 5.59 -10.38
CA SER A 61 11.23 5.10 -9.14
C SER A 61 10.64 3.74 -9.52
N ASN A 62 11.07 2.67 -8.85
CA ASN A 62 10.59 1.29 -9.03
C ASN A 62 9.05 1.13 -8.83
N ARG A 63 8.30 2.23 -8.76
CA ARG A 63 6.85 2.34 -8.85
C ARG A 63 6.47 2.45 -10.33
N THR A 64 6.55 1.34 -11.05
CA THR A 64 5.94 1.28 -12.38
C THR A 64 4.42 1.23 -12.22
N PRO A 65 3.62 1.79 -13.14
CA PRO A 65 2.16 1.66 -13.13
C PRO A 65 1.70 0.20 -12.97
N LEU A 66 2.46 -0.72 -13.56
CA LEU A 66 2.23 -2.16 -13.47
C LEU A 66 2.38 -2.69 -12.03
N SER A 67 3.34 -2.19 -11.25
CA SER A 67 3.49 -2.59 -9.85
C SER A 67 2.32 -2.11 -8.98
N ALA A 68 1.81 -0.90 -9.23
CA ALA A 68 0.63 -0.37 -8.55
C ALA A 68 -0.64 -1.15 -8.94
N TYR A 69 -0.79 -1.47 -10.23
CA TYR A 69 -1.87 -2.31 -10.73
C TYR A 69 -1.84 -3.72 -10.13
N GLY A 70 -0.67 -4.35 -10.07
CA GLY A 70 -0.51 -5.68 -9.46
C GLY A 70 -0.86 -5.70 -7.97
N VAL A 71 -0.44 -4.69 -7.21
CA VAL A 71 -0.85 -4.53 -5.81
C VAL A 71 -2.36 -4.31 -5.70
N GLY A 72 -2.95 -3.49 -6.58
CA GLY A 72 -4.40 -3.27 -6.65
C GLY A 72 -5.19 -4.54 -6.95
N LEU A 73 -4.73 -5.36 -7.89
CA LEU A 73 -5.34 -6.66 -8.21
C LEU A 73 -5.32 -7.61 -7.02
N VAL A 74 -4.15 -7.77 -6.38
CA VAL A 74 -4.01 -8.62 -5.19
C VAL A 74 -4.91 -8.11 -4.07
N HIS A 75 -4.95 -6.80 -3.84
CA HIS A 75 -5.80 -6.19 -2.84
C HIS A 75 -7.29 -6.40 -3.14
N GLY A 76 -7.72 -6.28 -4.39
CA GLY A 76 -9.11 -6.53 -4.80
C GLY A 76 -9.52 -8.00 -4.63
N ILE A 77 -8.66 -8.93 -5.04
CA ILE A 77 -8.88 -10.38 -4.90
C ILE A 77 -8.90 -10.78 -3.41
N GLY A 78 -8.00 -10.21 -2.61
CA GLY A 78 -7.85 -10.52 -1.20
C GLY A 78 -8.71 -9.73 -0.23
N GLY A 79 -9.36 -8.68 -0.71
CA GLY A 79 -10.28 -7.84 0.04
C GLY A 79 -11.73 -8.30 -0.16
N SER A 80 -12.58 -7.35 -0.56
CA SER A 80 -14.03 -7.56 -0.70
C SER A 80 -14.45 -8.37 -1.94
N GLY A 81 -13.55 -8.67 -2.88
CA GLY A 81 -13.89 -9.33 -4.14
C GLY A 81 -14.59 -10.69 -3.96
N GLY A 82 -14.16 -11.50 -3.00
CA GLY A 82 -14.81 -12.78 -2.69
C GLY A 82 -16.24 -12.62 -2.18
N LEU A 83 -16.48 -11.67 -1.27
CA LEU A 83 -17.81 -11.36 -0.73
C LEU A 83 -18.73 -10.81 -1.84
N THR A 84 -18.22 -9.91 -2.67
CA THR A 84 -18.98 -9.34 -3.79
C THR A 84 -19.42 -10.42 -4.77
N LEU A 85 -18.55 -11.36 -5.12
CA LEU A 85 -18.91 -12.49 -5.99
C LEU A 85 -19.97 -13.40 -5.36
N LEU A 86 -19.90 -13.63 -4.04
CA LEU A 86 -20.92 -14.38 -3.31
C LEU A 86 -22.27 -13.65 -3.35
N LEU A 87 -22.30 -12.33 -3.10
CA LEU A 87 -23.52 -11.52 -3.18
C LEU A 87 -24.06 -11.50 -4.62
N LEU A 88 -23.20 -11.37 -5.62
CA LEU A 88 -23.60 -11.39 -7.02
C LEU A 88 -24.20 -12.74 -7.45
N SER A 89 -23.69 -13.84 -6.89
CA SER A 89 -24.19 -15.19 -7.19
C SER A 89 -25.63 -15.43 -6.73
N THR A 90 -26.16 -14.59 -5.85
CA THR A 90 -27.57 -14.64 -5.42
C THR A 90 -28.53 -13.93 -6.37
N ILE A 91 -28.01 -13.18 -7.35
CA ILE A 91 -28.81 -12.47 -8.35
C ILE A 91 -29.06 -13.41 -9.54
N SER A 92 -30.33 -13.63 -9.87
CA SER A 92 -30.73 -14.59 -10.91
C SER A 92 -30.54 -14.05 -12.33
N GLU A 93 -30.60 -12.74 -12.52
CA GLU A 93 -30.46 -12.07 -13.82
C GLU A 93 -29.03 -11.52 -14.01
N ARG A 94 -28.43 -11.77 -15.18
CA ARG A 94 -27.01 -11.50 -15.46
C ARG A 94 -26.70 -10.01 -15.69
N ALA A 95 -27.60 -9.27 -16.32
CA ALA A 95 -27.49 -7.82 -16.49
C ALA A 95 -27.58 -7.06 -15.15
N GLU A 96 -28.48 -7.44 -14.24
CA GLU A 96 -28.59 -6.89 -12.88
C GLU A 96 -27.32 -7.16 -12.08
N ALA A 97 -26.80 -8.39 -12.16
CA ALA A 97 -25.49 -8.74 -11.61
C ALA A 97 -24.36 -7.87 -12.20
N ALA A 98 -24.32 -7.66 -13.52
CA ALA A 98 -23.31 -6.83 -14.15
C ALA A 98 -23.39 -5.36 -13.69
N VAL A 99 -24.59 -4.80 -13.61
CA VAL A 99 -24.81 -3.42 -13.12
C VAL A 99 -24.42 -3.29 -11.65
N ALA A 100 -24.81 -4.25 -10.80
CA ALA A 100 -24.43 -4.26 -9.39
C ALA A 100 -22.90 -4.35 -9.21
N LEU A 101 -22.22 -5.18 -10.02
CA LEU A 101 -20.76 -5.29 -10.02
C LEU A 101 -20.09 -3.98 -10.44
N LEU A 102 -20.60 -3.30 -11.48
CA LEU A 102 -20.06 -2.02 -11.94
C LEU A 102 -20.25 -0.91 -10.90
N LEU A 103 -21.43 -0.84 -10.27
CA LEU A 103 -21.70 0.11 -9.20
C LEU A 103 -20.80 -0.13 -7.99
N PHE A 104 -20.62 -1.40 -7.61
CA PHE A 104 -19.71 -1.78 -6.53
C PHE A 104 -18.25 -1.43 -6.86
N ALA A 105 -17.78 -1.79 -8.06
CA ALA A 105 -16.42 -1.50 -8.50
C ALA A 105 -16.15 0.02 -8.58
N GLY A 106 -17.09 0.79 -9.14
CA GLY A 106 -17.01 2.24 -9.19
C GLY A 106 -17.04 2.88 -7.80
N GLY A 107 -17.99 2.47 -6.96
CA GLY A 107 -18.14 2.99 -5.60
C GLY A 107 -16.92 2.70 -4.72
N THR A 108 -16.37 1.49 -4.79
CA THR A 108 -15.13 1.13 -4.09
C THR A 108 -13.93 1.92 -4.59
N ALA A 109 -13.77 2.09 -5.92
CA ALA A 109 -12.69 2.89 -6.49
C ALA A 109 -12.75 4.35 -6.03
N VAL A 110 -13.93 4.98 -6.07
CA VAL A 110 -14.13 6.36 -5.61
C VAL A 110 -13.89 6.47 -4.11
N SER A 111 -14.43 5.56 -3.30
CA SER A 111 -14.23 5.55 -1.85
C SER A 111 -12.75 5.40 -1.48
N MET A 112 -12.04 4.45 -2.08
CA MET A 112 -10.61 4.27 -1.87
C MET A 112 -9.80 5.48 -2.30
N ALA A 113 -10.14 6.12 -3.43
CA ALA A 113 -9.45 7.33 -3.89
C ALA A 113 -9.65 8.49 -2.90
N LEU A 114 -10.88 8.73 -2.43
CA LEU A 114 -11.19 9.78 -1.47
C LEU A 114 -10.51 9.54 -0.12
N LEU A 115 -10.65 8.35 0.45
CA LEU A 115 -10.03 8.02 1.73
C LEU A 115 -8.50 8.06 1.63
N SER A 116 -7.90 7.47 0.59
CA SER A 116 -6.45 7.48 0.41
C SER A 116 -5.89 8.89 0.26
N THR A 117 -6.62 9.77 -0.45
CA THR A 117 -6.25 11.18 -0.58
C THR A 117 -6.35 11.90 0.76
N ALA A 118 -7.47 11.74 1.47
CA ALA A 118 -7.68 12.35 2.78
C ALA A 118 -6.61 11.91 3.79
N PHE A 119 -6.36 10.60 3.92
CA PHE A 119 -5.29 10.07 4.76
C PHE A 119 -3.91 10.56 4.31
N GLY A 120 -3.65 10.61 3.00
CA GLY A 120 -2.41 11.12 2.44
C GLY A 120 -2.16 12.57 2.84
N LEU A 121 -3.18 13.44 2.76
CA LEU A 121 -3.11 14.84 3.17
C LEU A 121 -2.90 14.98 4.68
N VAL A 122 -3.63 14.22 5.49
CA VAL A 122 -3.48 14.23 6.96
C VAL A 122 -2.07 13.79 7.38
N ILE A 123 -1.56 12.72 6.76
CA ILE A 123 -0.22 12.20 7.05
C ILE A 123 0.85 13.20 6.59
N ALA A 124 0.71 13.77 5.39
CA ALA A 124 1.67 14.73 4.82
C ALA A 124 1.76 16.04 5.63
N GLY A 125 0.63 16.53 6.17
CA GLY A 125 0.59 17.71 7.01
C GLY A 125 0.94 17.46 8.49
N GLY A 126 0.91 16.20 8.93
CA GLY A 126 1.00 15.83 10.35
C GLY A 126 2.40 15.49 10.88
N PRO A 127 2.52 15.24 12.19
CA PRO A 127 3.78 14.80 12.81
C PRO A 127 4.27 13.44 12.29
N VAL A 128 3.39 12.63 11.69
CA VAL A 128 3.72 11.34 11.08
C VAL A 128 4.68 11.49 9.90
N ALA A 129 4.47 12.46 9.01
CA ALA A 129 5.43 12.74 7.93
C ALA A 129 6.76 13.29 8.47
N ARG A 130 6.73 14.03 9.59
CA ARG A 130 7.93 14.58 10.23
C ARG A 130 8.79 13.51 10.91
N ASN A 131 8.17 12.49 11.49
CA ASN A 131 8.82 11.38 12.18
C ASN A 131 8.76 10.06 11.39
N PHE A 132 8.73 10.12 10.06
CA PHE A 132 8.63 8.92 9.22
C PHE A 132 9.75 7.90 9.51
N GLU A 133 10.96 8.37 9.86
CA GLU A 133 12.07 7.53 10.29
C GLU A 133 11.76 6.68 11.53
N MET A 134 10.92 7.15 12.46
CA MET A 134 10.47 6.38 13.62
C MET A 134 9.23 5.51 13.34
N VAL A 135 8.35 5.96 12.45
CA VAL A 135 7.08 5.28 12.16
C VAL A 135 7.28 4.09 11.20
N ALA A 136 8.18 4.23 10.23
CA ALA A 136 8.47 3.19 9.24
C ALA A 136 8.87 1.81 9.84
N PRO A 137 9.76 1.72 10.86
CA PRO A 137 10.10 0.42 11.45
C PRO A 137 8.93 -0.19 12.23
N VAL A 138 8.11 0.63 12.92
CA VAL A 138 6.93 0.14 13.65
C VAL A 138 5.91 -0.46 12.68
N LEU A 139 5.59 0.25 11.59
CA LEU A 139 4.70 -0.27 10.54
C LEU A 139 5.27 -1.54 9.87
N GLY A 140 6.58 -1.59 9.64
CA GLY A 140 7.24 -2.76 9.09
C GLY A 140 7.15 -3.97 10.01
N VAL A 141 7.45 -3.82 11.30
CA VAL A 141 7.38 -4.92 12.28
C VAL A 141 5.94 -5.40 12.46
N LEU A 142 4.98 -4.47 12.61
CA LEU A 142 3.56 -4.82 12.70
C LEU A 142 3.08 -5.54 11.43
N GLY A 143 3.52 -5.09 10.26
CA GLY A 143 3.19 -5.73 8.98
C GLY A 143 3.74 -7.16 8.88
N VAL A 144 5.00 -7.39 9.29
CA VAL A 144 5.58 -8.74 9.33
C VAL A 144 4.82 -9.62 10.32
N ALA A 145 4.55 -9.12 11.53
CA ALA A 145 3.82 -9.87 12.55
C ALA A 145 2.41 -10.26 12.07
N PHE A 146 1.66 -9.30 11.54
CA PHE A 146 0.32 -9.54 11.00
C PHE A 146 0.34 -10.51 9.81
N GLY A 147 1.21 -10.29 8.83
CA GLY A 147 1.31 -11.14 7.64
C GLY A 147 1.71 -12.58 7.99
N THR A 148 2.61 -12.76 8.96
CA THR A 148 3.03 -14.08 9.44
C THR A 148 1.89 -14.78 10.17
N TRP A 149 1.20 -14.10 11.08
CA TRP A 149 0.01 -14.62 11.76
C TRP A 149 -1.08 -15.04 10.76
N TYR A 150 -1.38 -14.16 9.81
CA TYR A 150 -2.42 -14.39 8.80
C TYR A 150 -2.09 -15.58 7.88
N ALA A 151 -0.83 -15.69 7.43
CA ALA A 151 -0.39 -16.83 6.63
C ALA A 151 -0.40 -18.15 7.43
N LEU A 152 0.02 -18.13 8.70
CA LEU A 152 0.00 -19.32 9.56
C LEU A 152 -1.43 -19.78 9.88
N GLY A 153 -2.36 -18.82 10.02
CA GLY A 153 -3.80 -19.11 10.13
C GLY A 153 -4.36 -19.77 8.88
N ALA A 154 -4.00 -19.26 7.70
CA ALA A 154 -4.47 -19.78 6.42
C ALA A 154 -4.01 -21.24 6.14
N VAL A 155 -2.83 -21.61 6.62
CA VAL A 155 -2.26 -22.97 6.48
C VAL A 155 -2.74 -23.91 7.61
N GLY A 156 -3.55 -23.42 8.55
CA GLY A 156 -4.13 -24.23 9.64
C GLY A 156 -3.14 -24.60 10.74
N VAL A 157 -1.98 -23.92 10.82
CA VAL A 157 -0.96 -24.13 11.85
C VAL A 157 -1.35 -23.39 13.15
N ILE A 158 -2.07 -22.28 13.02
CA ILE A 158 -2.64 -21.52 14.12
C ILE A 158 -4.15 -21.48 13.92
N ALA A 159 -4.92 -21.92 14.91
CA ALA A 159 -6.38 -21.76 14.86
C ALA A 159 -6.72 -20.27 14.91
N TYR A 160 -7.54 -19.80 13.96
CA TYR A 160 -8.25 -18.53 14.15
C TYR A 160 -9.05 -18.66 15.45
N PRO A 161 -8.94 -17.73 16.41
CA PRO A 161 -9.66 -17.86 17.69
C PRO A 161 -11.18 -17.68 17.58
N PHE A 162 -11.78 -17.88 16.41
CA PHE A 162 -13.21 -17.73 16.13
C PHE A 162 -13.65 -18.78 15.09
#